data_AF-W4LTC0-F1
#
_entry.id   AF-W4LTC0-F1
#
_cell.length_a   1.000
_cell.length_b   1.000
_cell.length_c   1.000
_cell.angle_alpha   90.00
_cell.angle_beta   90.00
_cell.angle_gamma   90.00
#
_symmetry.space_group_name_H-M   'P 1'
#
loop_
_entity.id
_entity.type
_entity.pdbx_description
1 polymer ?
#
loop_
_entity_poly.entity_id
_entity_poly.type
_entity_poly.pdbx_seq_one_letter_code
_entity_poly.pdbx_strand_id
1 'polypeptide(L)'
;MRPVGLLTNCIIYYNTRILSSLLDYYEKTGNGQGASLLNQVSPIAWQHLNFYGRYEFNKGPEVITMEALIVELARVQTSPEPSLIG
;
A
#
# COMPACT_ATOMS: atom_id res chain seq x y z
N MET A 1 -18.15 22.48 -5.82
CA MET A 1 -17.05 21.56 -5.45
C MET A 1 -17.60 20.14 -5.51
N ARG A 2 -17.20 19.31 -6.49
CA ARG A 2 -17.82 17.98 -6.68
C ARG A 2 -17.30 17.01 -5.60
N PRO A 3 -18.18 16.33 -4.82
CA PRO A 3 -17.78 15.52 -3.66
C PRO A 3 -16.85 14.35 -3.99
N VAL A 4 -16.86 13.86 -5.22
CA VAL A 4 -15.92 12.85 -5.74
C VAL A 4 -14.45 13.28 -5.67
N GLY A 5 -14.15 14.59 -5.70
CA GLY A 5 -12.77 15.06 -5.65
C GLY A 5 -12.07 14.80 -4.31
N LEU A 6 -12.80 14.87 -3.20
CA LEU A 6 -12.18 14.68 -1.87
C LEU A 6 -11.76 13.23 -1.67
N LEU A 7 -12.62 12.28 -2.02
CA LEU A 7 -12.31 10.86 -1.89
C LEU A 7 -11.14 10.45 -2.79
N THR A 8 -11.13 10.90 -4.04
CA THR A 8 -10.02 10.67 -4.97
C THR A 8 -8.71 11.26 -4.44
N ASN A 9 -8.75 12.48 -3.90
CA ASN A 9 -7.57 13.10 -3.31
C ASN A 9 -7.08 12.34 -2.07
N CYS A 10 -7.97 11.84 -1.22
CA CYS A 10 -7.62 11.00 -0.09
C CYS A 10 -6.93 9.71 -0.54
N ILE A 11 -7.47 9.03 -1.55
CA ILE A 11 -6.88 7.80 -2.12
C ILE A 11 -5.47 8.08 -2.64
N ILE A 12 -5.30 9.10 -3.48
CA ILE A 12 -3.99 9.48 -4.05
C ILE A 12 -3.00 9.82 -2.93
N TYR A 13 -3.43 10.59 -1.93
CA TYR A 13 -2.60 10.97 -0.80
C TYR A 13 -2.11 9.75 -0.02
N TYR A 14 -3.00 8.84 0.36
CA TYR A 14 -2.62 7.65 1.13
C TYR A 14 -1.74 6.71 0.32
N ASN A 15 -2.05 6.49 -0.96
CA ASN A 15 -1.22 5.68 -1.86
C ASN A 15 0.21 6.24 -1.94
N THR A 16 0.33 7.54 -2.18
CA THR A 16 1.65 8.21 -2.25
C THR A 16 2.39 8.10 -0.92
N ARG A 17 1.69 8.28 0.21
CA ARG A 17 2.28 8.20 1.55
C ARG A 17 2.76 6.79 1.87
N ILE A 18 1.96 5.75 1.57
CA ILE A 18 2.33 4.35 1.79
C ILE A 18 3.56 4.00 0.96
N LEU A 19 3.57 4.34 -0.33
CA LEU A 19 4.70 4.07 -1.21
C LEU A 19 5.96 4.81 -0.73
N SER A 20 5.87 6.09 -0.38
CA SER A 20 7.00 6.84 0.15
C SER A 20 7.55 6.23 1.45
N SER A 21 6.69 5.89 2.40
CA SER A 21 7.11 5.32 3.68
C SER A 21 7.69 3.91 3.53
N LEU A 22 7.22 3.12 2.56
CA LEU A 22 7.77 1.81 2.26
C LEU A 22 9.14 1.91 1.58
N LEU A 23 9.35 2.90 0.71
CA LEU A 23 10.64 3.18 0.12
C LEU A 23 11.67 3.53 1.19
N ASP A 24 11.33 4.48 2.08
CA ASP A 24 12.18 4.86 3.20
C ASP A 24 12.53 3.66 4.10
N TYR A 25 11.56 2.76 4.32
CA TYR A 25 11.78 1.54 5.09
C TYR A 25 12.78 0.60 4.41
N TYR A 26 12.65 0.38 3.11
CA TYR A 26 13.58 -0.46 2.35
C TYR A 26 14.98 0.14 2.25
N GLU A 27 15.11 1.45 2.08
CA GLU A 27 16.40 2.14 2.10
C GLU A 27 17.09 2.00 3.47
N LYS A 28 16.35 2.22 4.56
CA LYS A 28 16.89 2.07 5.94
C LYS A 28 17.27 0.65 6.30
N THR A 29 16.55 -0.34 5.77
CA THR A 29 16.84 -1.77 6.00
C THR A 29 17.85 -2.35 5.02
N GLY A 30 18.32 -1.57 4.04
CA GLY A 30 19.25 -2.03 3.01
C GLY A 30 18.62 -3.00 1.99
N ASN A 31 17.28 -3.05 1.91
CA ASN A 31 16.55 -3.93 1.03
C ASN A 31 16.42 -3.32 -0.38
N GLY A 32 17.51 -3.40 -1.16
CA GLY A 32 17.55 -2.88 -2.53
C GLY A 32 16.57 -3.55 -3.50
N GLN A 33 16.18 -4.82 -3.23
CA GLN A 33 15.20 -5.54 -4.06
C GLN A 33 13.79 -4.97 -3.87
N GLY A 34 13.37 -4.74 -2.61
CA GLY A 34 12.11 -4.10 -2.28
C GLY A 34 12.00 -2.69 -2.86
N ALA A 35 13.08 -1.90 -2.75
CA ALA A 35 13.12 -0.56 -3.34
C ALA A 35 13.05 -0.58 -4.88
N SER A 36 13.71 -1.53 -5.54
CA SER A 36 13.66 -1.69 -7.00
C SER A 36 12.27 -2.11 -7.49
N LEU A 37 11.60 -3.01 -6.77
CA LEU A 37 10.22 -3.40 -7.05
C LEU A 37 9.27 -2.22 -6.90
N LEU A 38 9.45 -1.44 -5.84
CA LEU A 38 8.62 -0.27 -5.56
C LEU A 38 8.74 0.83 -6.61
N ASN A 39 9.93 1.02 -7.19
CA ASN A 39 10.15 1.95 -8.30
C ASN A 39 9.36 1.58 -9.58
N GLN A 40 8.91 0.33 -9.70
CA GLN A 40 8.07 -0.11 -10.82
C GLN A 40 6.57 0.14 -10.54
N VAL A 41 6.20 0.51 -9.31
CA VAL A 41 4.82 0.79 -8.92
C VAL A 41 4.51 2.27 -9.16
N SER A 42 3.61 2.55 -10.08
CA SER A 42 3.12 3.92 -10.31
C SER A 42 2.02 4.29 -9.31
N PRO A 43 2.13 5.44 -8.62
CA PRO A 43 1.09 5.93 -7.70
C PRO A 43 -0.24 6.28 -8.40
N ILE A 44 -0.25 6.37 -9.74
CA ILE A 44 -1.39 6.82 -10.57
C ILE A 44 -1.95 5.68 -11.43
N ALA A 45 -1.30 4.50 -11.48
CA ALA A 45 -1.70 3.39 -12.34
C ALA A 45 -3.00 2.65 -11.90
N TRP A 46 -3.63 3.05 -10.79
CA TRP A 46 -4.86 2.43 -10.28
C TRP A 46 -6.14 3.10 -10.80
N GLN A 47 -6.33 3.12 -12.12
CA GLN A 47 -7.60 3.59 -12.72
C GLN A 47 -8.80 2.67 -12.41
N HIS A 48 -8.55 1.43 -11.99
CA HIS A 48 -9.59 0.42 -11.69
C HIS A 48 -9.54 -0.07 -10.24
N LEU A 49 -9.51 0.86 -9.27
CA LEU A 49 -9.61 0.53 -7.84
C LEU A 49 -11.01 -0.05 -7.57
N ASN A 50 -11.11 -1.38 -7.65
CA ASN A 50 -12.35 -2.12 -7.51
C ASN A 50 -12.71 -2.30 -6.02
N PHE A 51 -13.60 -1.45 -5.51
CA PHE A 51 -14.15 -1.53 -4.16
C PHE A 51 -15.23 -2.64 -4.01
N TYR A 52 -14.98 -3.86 -4.49
CA TYR A 52 -15.96 -4.96 -4.38
C TYR A 52 -16.07 -5.59 -2.98
N GLY A 53 -15.47 -4.97 -1.96
CA GLY A 53 -15.58 -5.40 -0.57
C GLY A 53 -16.85 -4.85 0.12
N ARG A 54 -17.38 -5.61 1.08
CA ARG A 54 -18.38 -5.08 2.03
C ARG A 54 -17.63 -4.31 3.11
N TYR A 55 -17.68 -2.98 3.06
CA TYR A 55 -17.10 -2.12 4.10
C TYR A 55 -18.14 -1.84 5.20
N GLU A 56 -17.87 -2.31 6.41
CA GLU A 56 -18.71 -2.05 7.57
C GLU A 56 -18.08 -0.93 8.42
N PHE A 57 -18.74 0.23 8.48
CA PHE A 57 -18.31 1.38 9.29
C PHE A 57 -18.89 1.36 10.71
N ASN A 58 -19.67 0.33 11.07
CA ASN A 58 -20.35 0.19 12.35
C ASN A 58 -19.49 -0.46 13.44
N LYS A 59 -18.25 -0.86 13.12
CA LYS A 59 -17.25 -1.27 14.11
C LYS A 59 -16.57 0.00 14.62
N GLY A 60 -16.28 0.06 15.92
CA GLY A 60 -15.52 1.17 16.50
C GLY A 60 -14.21 1.39 15.73
N PRO A 61 -13.67 2.63 15.70
CA PRO A 61 -12.50 2.96 14.90
C PRO A 61 -11.32 2.07 15.31
N GLU A 62 -10.94 1.15 14.43
CA GLU A 62 -9.68 0.43 14.56
C GLU A 62 -8.55 1.40 14.24
N VAL A 63 -7.66 1.65 15.20
CA VAL A 63 -6.56 2.59 15.03
C VAL A 63 -5.49 1.92 14.18
N ILE A 64 -5.56 2.16 12.88
CA ILE A 64 -4.54 1.74 11.93
C ILE A 64 -3.47 2.83 11.87
N THR A 65 -2.26 2.52 12.34
CA THR A 65 -1.11 3.43 12.22
C THR A 65 -0.36 3.18 10.90
N MET A 66 0.27 4.23 10.36
CA MET A 66 1.03 4.10 9.11
C MET A 66 2.21 3.13 9.31
N GLU A 67 2.87 3.20 10.45
CA GLU A 67 4.01 2.36 10.79
C GLU A 67 3.64 0.87 10.80
N ALA A 68 2.49 0.53 11.41
CA ALA A 68 2.01 -0.86 11.43
C ALA A 68 1.70 -1.37 10.02
N LEU A 69 1.07 -0.54 9.18
CA LEU A 69 0.79 -0.89 7.77
C LEU A 69 2.07 -1.17 6.98
N ILE A 70 3.09 -0.33 7.12
CA ILE A 70 4.36 -0.49 6.40
C ILE A 70 5.06 -1.79 6.82
N VAL A 71 5.08 -2.12 8.11
CA VAL A 71 5.67 -3.37 8.60
C VAL A 71 4.95 -4.59 8.02
N GLU A 72 3.61 -4.59 8.01
CA GLU A 72 2.85 -5.70 7.44
C GLU A 72 3.04 -5.83 5.91
N LEU A 73 2.99 -4.71 5.18
CA LEU A 73 3.21 -4.71 3.72
C LEU A 73 4.61 -5.15 3.32
N ALA A 74 5.63 -4.78 4.10
CA ALA A 74 7.00 -5.23 3.88
C ALA A 74 7.14 -6.75 4.04
N ARG A 75 6.41 -7.37 4.98
CA ARG A 75 6.42 -8.82 5.16
C ARG A 75 5.82 -9.55 3.96
N VAL A 76 4.68 -9.09 3.46
CA VAL A 76 3.97 -9.71 2.32
C VAL A 76 4.85 -9.75 1.07
N GLN A 77 5.65 -8.71 0.81
CA GLN A 77 6.53 -8.65 -0.36
C GLN A 77 7.80 -9.52 -0.25
N THR A 78 8.16 -9.97 0.96
CA THR A 78 9.36 -10.80 1.17
C THR A 78 9.11 -12.31 1.12
N SER A 79 7.88 -12.76 0.85
CA SER A 79 7.62 -14.19 0.65
C SER A 79 7.96 -14.57 -0.79
N PRO A 80 9.03 -15.33 -1.07
CA PRO A 80 9.11 -16.03 -2.33
C PRO A 80 7.91 -16.98 -2.38
N GLU A 81 7.15 -17.00 -3.48
CA GLU A 81 6.32 -18.18 -3.74
C GLU A 81 7.26 -19.40 -3.66
N PRO A 82 6.96 -20.43 -2.84
CA PRO A 82 7.67 -21.68 -2.95
C PRO A 82 7.42 -22.16 -4.38
N SER A 83 8.50 -22.18 -5.15
CA SER A 83 8.56 -22.75 -6.49
C SER A 83 7.71 -24.02 -6.52
N LEU A 84 6.70 -24.01 -7.38
CA LEU A 84 5.92 -25.19 -7.73
C LEU A 84 6.89 -26.18 -8.39
N ILE A 85 7.54 -27.00 -7.58
CA ILE A 85 8.24 -28.21 -8.03
C ILE A 85 7.19 -29.32 -7.93
N GLY A 86 6.77 -29.80 -9.10
CA GLY A 86 5.81 -30.88 -9.29
C GLY A 86 5.43 -30.97 -10.76
#